data_AF-A0A7C6V495-F1
#
_entry.id   AF-A0A7C6V495-F1
#
_cell.length_a   1.000
_cell.length_b   1.000
_cell.length_c   1.000
_cell.angle_alpha   90.00
_cell.angle_beta   90.00
_cell.angle_gamma   90.00
#
_symmetry.space_group_name_H-M   'P 1'
#
loop_
_entity.id
_entity.type
_entity.pdbx_description
1 polymer ?
#
loop_
_entity_poly.entity_id
_entity_poly.type
_entity_poly.pdbx_seq_one_letter_code
_entity_poly.pdbx_strand_id
1 'polypeptide(L)'
;RLGIVGLQPALVAACAPVFPLRVIDLDPDNIGREREGVLIEDGEQAATDLVEWAQVLLVTGSTLVNGTIQFWLAAQKPVIFYGNSIAGAAALLGLQRYCPCST
;
A
#
# COMPACT_ATOMS: atom_id res chain seq x y z
N ARG A 1 -6.53 10.93 -5.22
CA ARG A 1 -6.69 9.47 -5.49
C ARG A 1 -5.58 8.74 -4.77
N LEU A 2 -5.91 7.98 -3.73
CA LEU A 2 -4.96 7.27 -2.88
C LEU A 2 -5.06 5.76 -3.16
N GLY A 3 -3.93 5.12 -3.45
CA GLY A 3 -3.85 3.66 -3.54
C GLY A 3 -3.20 3.10 -2.28
N ILE A 4 -3.74 2.02 -1.73
CA ILE A 4 -3.13 1.25 -0.64
C ILE A 4 -2.79 -0.15 -1.14
N VAL A 5 -1.56 -0.58 -0.91
CA VAL A 5 -1.06 -1.91 -1.26
C VAL A 5 -0.83 -2.71 0.02
N GLY A 6 -1.65 -3.74 0.20
CA GLY A 6 -1.76 -4.53 1.44
C GLY A 6 -2.80 -3.93 2.38
N LEU A 7 -3.79 -4.72 2.79
CA LEU A 7 -4.85 -4.25 3.68
C LEU A 7 -4.29 -3.85 5.04
N GLN A 8 -4.51 -2.59 5.42
CA GLN A 8 -4.32 -2.09 6.78
C GLN A 8 -5.60 -1.38 7.23
N PRO A 9 -6.49 -2.04 8.00
CA PRO A 9 -7.83 -1.53 8.31
C PRO A 9 -7.83 -0.11 8.88
N ALA A 10 -6.87 0.21 9.77
CA ALA A 10 -6.77 1.54 10.36
C ALA A 10 -6.43 2.65 9.33
N LEU A 11 -5.61 2.34 8.32
CA LEU A 11 -5.32 3.28 7.23
C LEU A 11 -6.53 3.44 6.32
N VAL A 12 -7.22 2.34 5.99
CA VAL A 12 -8.43 2.38 5.16
C VAL A 12 -9.52 3.22 5.84
N ALA A 13 -9.83 2.95 7.11
CA ALA A 13 -10.82 3.70 7.88
C ALA A 13 -10.50 5.20 7.98
N ALA A 14 -9.22 5.56 8.15
CA ALA A 14 -8.80 6.96 8.23
C ALA A 14 -8.83 7.68 6.87
N CYS A 15 -8.52 6.98 5.78
CA CYS A 15 -8.35 7.59 4.46
C CYS A 15 -9.62 7.57 3.60
N ALA A 16 -10.45 6.53 3.70
CA ALA A 16 -11.65 6.36 2.87
C ALA A 16 -12.64 7.55 2.95
N PRO A 17 -12.86 8.20 4.11
CA PRO A 17 -13.74 9.36 4.20
C PRO A 17 -13.17 10.64 3.55
N VAL A 18 -11.85 10.69 3.35
CA VAL A 18 -11.13 11.91 2.95
C VAL A 18 -10.72 11.86 1.49
N PHE A 19 -10.45 10.67 0.95
CA PHE A 19 -9.91 10.49 -0.40
C PHE A 19 -10.66 9.41 -1.17
N PRO A 20 -10.77 9.54 -2.51
CA PRO A 20 -11.06 8.39 -3.36
C PRO A 20 -9.96 7.35 -3.15
N LEU A 21 -10.34 6.17 -2.64
CA LEU A 21 -9.46 5.12 -2.19
C LEU A 21 -9.63 3.84 -3.03
N ARG A 22 -8.53 3.22 -3.41
CA ARG A 22 -8.48 1.84 -3.92
C ARG A 22 -7.49 1.05 -3.08
N VAL A 23 -7.83 -0.20 -2.76
CA VAL A 23 -7.01 -1.07 -1.92
C VAL A 23 -6.82 -2.38 -2.64
N ILE A 24 -5.57 -2.81 -2.79
CA ILE A 24 -5.24 -4.12 -3.32
C ILE A 24 -4.60 -4.99 -2.22
N ASP A 25 -4.81 -6.30 -2.28
CA ASP A 25 -4.14 -7.27 -1.42
C ASP A 25 -3.78 -8.53 -2.22
N LEU A 26 -2.80 -9.29 -1.74
CA LEU A 26 -2.44 -10.61 -2.27
C LEU A 26 -3.09 -11.76 -1.48
N ASP A 27 -3.66 -11.47 -0.31
CA ASP A 27 -4.34 -12.45 0.52
C ASP A 27 -5.73 -12.76 -0.05
N PRO A 28 -5.98 -14.00 -0.54
CA PRO A 28 -7.28 -14.39 -1.10
C PRO A 28 -8.42 -14.29 -0.09
N ASP A 29 -8.15 -14.28 1.22
CA ASP A 29 -9.17 -14.05 2.24
C ASP A 29 -9.60 -12.59 2.33
N ASN A 30 -8.85 -11.65 1.76
CA ASN A 30 -9.26 -10.24 1.70
C ASN A 30 -9.90 -9.90 0.35
N ILE A 31 -9.38 -10.46 -0.74
CA ILE A 31 -9.81 -10.15 -2.11
C ILE A 31 -11.32 -10.39 -2.30
N GLY A 32 -11.99 -9.44 -2.94
CA GLY A 32 -13.43 -9.47 -3.21
C GLY A 32 -14.32 -9.16 -2.01
N ARG A 33 -13.73 -8.93 -0.81
CA ARG A 33 -14.48 -8.51 0.38
C ARG A 33 -14.44 -7.00 0.53
N GLU A 34 -15.44 -6.46 1.20
CA GLU A 34 -15.41 -5.08 1.66
C GLU A 34 -14.77 -4.98 3.06
N ARG A 35 -13.93 -3.95 3.23
CA ARG A 35 -13.30 -3.57 4.50
C ARG A 35 -13.44 -2.06 4.64
N GLU A 36 -14.04 -1.61 5.75
CA GLU A 36 -14.30 -0.18 5.98
C GLU A 36 -15.05 0.49 4.80
N GLY A 37 -15.97 -0.24 4.15
CA GLY A 37 -16.75 0.23 3.00
C GLY A 37 -15.96 0.32 1.68
N VAL A 38 -14.77 -0.28 1.60
CA VAL A 38 -13.94 -0.30 0.40
C VAL A 38 -13.71 -1.75 -0.05
N LEU A 39 -13.96 -2.01 -1.34
CA LEU A 39 -13.68 -3.30 -1.96
C LEU A 39 -12.17 -3.53 -2.02
N ILE A 40 -11.73 -4.72 -1.60
CA ILE A 40 -10.35 -5.16 -1.76
C ILE A 40 -10.18 -5.84 -3.11
N GLU A 41 -9.35 -5.25 -3.95
CA GLU A 41 -9.05 -5.74 -5.30
C GLU A 41 -7.88 -6.74 -5.27
N ASP A 42 -7.82 -7.61 -6.28
CA ASP A 42 -6.73 -8.57 -6.45
C ASP A 42 -5.43 -7.85 -6.83
N GLY A 43 -4.42 -7.93 -5.98
CA GLY A 43 -3.14 -7.28 -6.18
C GLY A 43 -2.28 -7.85 -7.30
N GLU A 44 -2.49 -9.09 -7.74
CA GLU A 44 -1.79 -9.62 -8.91
C GLU A 44 -2.32 -9.02 -10.22
N GLN A 45 -3.63 -8.73 -10.26
CA GLN A 45 -4.30 -8.25 -11.47
C GLN A 45 -4.37 -6.72 -11.54
N ALA A 46 -4.59 -6.05 -10.41
CA ALA A 46 -4.90 -4.63 -10.36
C ALA A 46 -3.68 -3.72 -10.10
N ALA A 47 -2.47 -4.26 -9.88
CA ALA A 47 -1.31 -3.46 -9.50
C ALA A 47 -0.95 -2.35 -10.50
N THR A 48 -0.87 -2.67 -11.80
CA THR A 48 -0.55 -1.69 -12.85
C THR A 48 -1.63 -0.61 -12.95
N ASP A 49 -2.90 -1.02 -12.99
CA ASP A 49 -4.05 -0.11 -13.05
C ASP A 49 -4.14 0.80 -11.81
N LEU A 50 -3.75 0.29 -10.64
CA LEU A 50 -3.67 1.07 -9.41
C LEU A 50 -2.60 2.16 -9.53
N VAL A 51 -1.40 1.84 -10.03
CA VAL A 51 -0.30 2.80 -10.22
C VAL A 51 -0.72 3.93 -11.17
N GLU A 52 -1.37 3.59 -12.28
CA GLU A 52 -1.84 4.59 -13.25
C GLU A 52 -2.90 5.51 -12.62
N TRP A 53 -3.86 4.93 -11.92
CA TRP A 53 -4.98 5.65 -11.30
C TRP A 53 -4.56 6.51 -10.10
N ALA A 54 -3.62 6.02 -9.27
CA ALA A 54 -3.22 6.67 -8.03
C ALA A 54 -2.40 7.95 -8.27
N GLN A 55 -2.55 8.90 -7.36
CA GLN A 55 -1.66 10.07 -7.26
C GLN A 55 -0.60 9.88 -6.17
N VAL A 56 -0.91 9.10 -5.14
CA VAL A 56 0.00 8.69 -4.06
C VAL A 56 -0.29 7.24 -3.73
N LEU A 57 0.76 6.47 -3.42
CA LEU A 57 0.67 5.08 -3.02
C LEU A 57 1.15 4.92 -1.57
N LEU A 58 0.35 4.29 -0.73
CA LEU A 58 0.78 3.74 0.55
C LEU A 58 1.08 2.26 0.35
N VAL A 59 2.31 1.84 0.58
CA VAL A 59 2.75 0.48 0.26
C VAL A 59 3.21 -0.24 1.51
N THR A 60 2.65 -1.41 1.78
CA THR A 60 3.11 -2.25 2.89
C THR A 60 4.59 -2.62 2.75
N GLY A 61 5.30 -2.61 3.87
CA GLY A 61 6.70 -2.99 3.94
C GLY A 61 6.93 -4.48 3.69
N SER A 62 5.91 -5.34 3.73
CA SER A 62 6.05 -6.75 3.36
C SER A 62 6.38 -6.95 1.88
N THR A 63 6.20 -5.93 1.04
CA THR A 63 6.68 -5.94 -0.36
C THR A 63 8.20 -6.11 -0.45
N LEU A 64 8.95 -5.67 0.56
CA LEU A 64 10.39 -5.98 0.68
C LEU A 64 10.62 -7.47 0.87
N VAL A 65 9.81 -8.09 1.74
CA VAL A 65 9.99 -9.50 2.16
C VAL A 65 9.61 -10.46 1.05
N ASN A 66 8.51 -10.19 0.32
CA ASN A 66 8.05 -11.04 -0.78
C ASN A 66 8.69 -10.70 -2.13
N GLY A 67 9.64 -9.76 -2.18
CA GLY A 67 10.39 -9.41 -3.39
C GLY A 67 9.66 -8.50 -4.39
N THR A 68 8.44 -8.05 -4.09
CA THR A 68 7.66 -7.18 -5.00
C THR A 68 7.98 -5.69 -4.89
N ILE A 69 8.83 -5.27 -3.93
CA ILE A 69 9.17 -3.87 -3.69
C ILE A 69 9.71 -3.12 -4.91
N GLN A 70 10.44 -3.80 -5.79
CA GLN A 70 11.06 -3.16 -6.96
C GLN A 70 10.03 -2.56 -7.91
N PHE A 71 8.88 -3.22 -8.08
CA PHE A 71 7.77 -2.71 -8.89
C PHE A 71 7.28 -1.36 -8.35
N TRP A 72 7.11 -1.27 -7.03
CA TRP A 72 6.62 -0.05 -6.37
C TRP A 72 7.66 1.07 -6.39
N LEU A 73 8.95 0.76 -6.25
CA LEU A 73 10.03 1.75 -6.37
C LEU A 73 10.17 2.30 -7.79
N ALA A 74 9.88 1.48 -8.82
CA ALA A 74 9.91 1.89 -10.21
C ALA A 74 8.66 2.69 -10.62
N ALA A 75 7.59 2.67 -9.81
CA ALA A 75 6.40 3.46 -10.07
C ALA A 75 6.76 4.95 -10.11
N GLN A 76 6.40 5.65 -11.19
CA GLN A 76 6.59 7.09 -11.32
C GLN A 76 5.53 7.89 -10.52
N LYS A 77 5.36 7.51 -9.24
CA LYS A 77 4.37 8.06 -8.31
C LYS A 77 5.03 8.26 -6.93
N PRO A 78 4.58 9.23 -6.13
CA PRO A 78 4.94 9.30 -4.71
C PRO A 78 4.54 8.01 -3.98
N VAL A 79 5.53 7.30 -3.44
CA VAL A 79 5.35 6.08 -2.64
C VAL A 79 5.77 6.34 -1.20
N ILE A 80 4.90 6.00 -0.25
CA ILE A 80 5.18 6.03 1.18
C ILE A 80 4.99 4.62 1.71
N PHE A 81 6.06 4.03 2.23
CA PHE A 81 5.99 2.69 2.80
C PHE A 81 5.46 2.70 4.23
N TYR A 82 4.75 1.66 4.68
CA TYR A 82 4.35 1.52 6.08
C TYR A 82 4.61 0.12 6.62
N GLY A 83 4.53 -0.01 7.95
CA GLY A 83 4.80 -1.26 8.66
C GLY A 83 6.27 -1.44 9.04
N ASN A 84 6.54 -2.53 9.75
CA ASN A 84 7.82 -2.75 10.42
C ASN A 84 8.89 -3.34 9.50
N SER A 85 8.50 -4.22 8.57
CA SER A 85 9.43 -4.96 7.71
C SER A 85 10.32 -4.07 6.84
N ILE A 86 9.87 -2.83 6.53
CA ILE A 86 10.62 -1.88 5.71
C ILE A 86 11.54 -0.96 6.52
N ALA A 87 11.46 -0.93 7.86
CA ALA A 87 12.08 0.12 8.68
C ALA A 87 13.59 0.29 8.41
N GLY A 88 14.35 -0.82 8.41
CA GLY A 88 15.78 -0.80 8.13
C GLY A 88 16.11 -0.38 6.70
N ALA A 89 15.42 -0.96 5.71
CA ALA A 89 15.64 -0.63 4.31
C ALA A 89 15.27 0.82 3.99
N ALA A 90 14.18 1.35 4.57
CA ALA A 90 13.79 2.74 4.41
C ALA A 90 14.85 3.70 4.95
N ALA A 91 15.43 3.41 6.12
CA ALA A 91 16.51 4.21 6.68
C ALA A 91 17.78 4.16 5.83
N LEU A 92 18.17 2.98 5.35
CA LEU A 92 19.40 2.80 4.54
C LEU A 92 19.28 3.38 3.13
N LEU A 93 18.09 3.33 2.52
CA LEU A 93 17.84 3.72 1.14
C LEU A 93 17.15 5.09 0.99
N GLY A 94 16.86 5.77 2.11
CA GLY A 94 16.18 7.07 2.11
C GLY A 94 14.73 7.01 1.62
N LEU A 95 14.04 5.88 1.80
CA LEU A 95 12.65 5.72 1.36
C LEU A 95 11.70 6.42 2.34
N GLN A 96 10.63 7.02 1.81
CA GLN A 96 9.59 7.61 2.64
C GLN A 96 8.86 6.51 3.41
N ARG A 97 8.76 6.65 4.74
CA ARG A 97 8.12 5.66 5.62
C ARG A 97 7.14 6.35 6.57
N TYR A 98 5.95 5.76 6.73
CA TYR A 98 4.98 6.09 7.77
C TYR A 98 4.84 4.95 8.77
N CYS A 99 5.25 5.19 10.01
CA CYS A 99 4.96 4.30 11.14
C CYS A 99 5.01 5.11 12.44
N PRO A 100 3.88 5.70 12.87
CA PRO A 100 3.85 6.69 13.94
C PRO A 100 4.25 6.13 15.31
N CYS A 101 4.16 4.81 15.50
CA CYS A 101 4.50 4.12 16.74
C CYS A 101 5.88 3.46 16.74
N SER A 102 6.66 3.60 15.66
CA SER A 102 8.02 3.08 15.56
C SER A 102 8.98 4.25 15.74
N THR A 103 9.45 4.43 16.97
CA THR A 103 10.66 5.21 17.30
C THR A 103 11.87 4.66 16.57
#